data_AF-A0A539D2X9-F1
#
_entry.id   AF-A0A539D2X9-F1
#
_cell.length_a   1.000
_cell.length_b   1.000
_cell.length_c   1.000
_cell.angle_alpha   90.00
_cell.angle_beta   90.00
_cell.angle_gamma   90.00
#
_symmetry.space_group_name_H-M   'P 1'
#
loop_
_entity.id
_entity.type
_entity.pdbx_description
1 polymer ?
#
loop_
_entity_poly.entity_id
_entity_poly.type
_entity_poly.pdbx_seq_one_letter_code
_entity_poly.pdbx_strand_id
1 'polypeptide(L)'
;MHDLIHTLAAGNPIAENWLGSTFHDVSRYVIFAVGVWLTLWVVLQRPLAGRKIRADNPPARQMIVEFLVSIRSVAIFSTIGLATFLLDRAGWLPGPKLAASWGPAWFWGSLVLMIIAHDAYFYWAHRLLHRPQLFRAFHRRHHRSMNPTPFTAYSFDLGEAAVMASFVPAWMILVPTQWEVTGLFMLHQIVRNTMGHAGYELMPATKDGRPLFDWLTTTTHHDLHHAQAGWNYGLYFTFWDRLMGTEHPEYHARFAQAVRKPLRAPRASRRRSASRCARQCGRRPRQPPRCWSARFFSAAPQRTPVRRRRRALPATGRHAASARSSGSAPARARPTHCAAASSGFGRSQTNAPVREMTGAIQTPRCAIALWWASKSSGACARTLRVSGPAARSTTPMTVAPTPARSDCGTVRWFSRAAL
;
A
#
# COMPACT_ATOMS: atom_id res chain seq x y z
N MET A 1 -5.24 37.87 -0.51
CA MET A 1 -5.31 36.42 -0.82
C MET A 1 -6.75 35.97 -0.98
N HIS A 2 -7.59 36.18 0.03
CA HIS A 2 -9.06 36.05 -0.03
C HIS A 2 -9.63 36.64 -1.34
N ASP A 3 -9.26 37.89 -1.60
CA ASP A 3 -9.52 38.70 -2.80
C ASP A 3 -9.08 38.03 -4.12
N LEU A 4 -7.95 37.30 -4.13
CA LEU A 4 -7.49 36.54 -5.31
C LEU A 4 -8.38 35.31 -5.55
N ILE A 5 -8.84 34.63 -4.49
CA ILE A 5 -9.77 33.51 -4.60
C ILE A 5 -11.13 33.99 -5.13
N HIS A 6 -11.69 35.07 -4.56
CA HIS A 6 -12.92 35.69 -5.07
C HIS A 6 -12.80 36.15 -6.53
N THR A 7 -11.68 36.78 -6.90
CA THR A 7 -11.43 37.23 -8.29
C THR A 7 -11.36 36.04 -9.25
N LEU A 8 -10.65 34.96 -8.89
CA LEU A 8 -10.53 33.76 -9.73
C LEU A 8 -11.82 32.93 -9.82
N ALA A 9 -12.68 33.00 -8.80
CA ALA A 9 -13.95 32.28 -8.75
C ALA A 9 -15.14 33.06 -9.34
N ALA A 10 -14.96 34.35 -9.66
CA ALA A 10 -15.98 35.24 -10.22
C ALA A 10 -17.32 35.25 -9.43
N GLY A 11 -17.24 35.17 -8.10
CA GLY A 11 -18.43 35.17 -7.23
C GLY A 11 -19.24 33.88 -7.20
N ASN A 12 -18.72 32.76 -7.73
CA ASN A 12 -19.34 31.44 -7.61
C ASN A 12 -18.93 30.77 -6.29
N PRO A 13 -19.85 30.60 -5.30
CA PRO A 13 -19.47 30.10 -3.98
C PRO A 13 -18.90 28.68 -3.98
N ILE A 14 -19.26 27.84 -4.97
CA ILE A 14 -18.71 26.48 -5.08
C ILE A 14 -17.24 26.54 -5.53
N ALA A 15 -16.93 27.43 -6.48
CA ALA A 15 -15.55 27.64 -6.93
C ALA A 15 -14.68 28.31 -5.85
N GLU A 16 -15.24 29.25 -5.08
CA GLU A 16 -14.56 29.88 -3.93
C GLU A 16 -14.21 28.84 -2.85
N ASN A 17 -15.19 28.01 -2.45
CA ASN A 17 -14.95 26.95 -1.47
C ASN A 17 -13.97 25.88 -2.00
N TRP A 18 -14.01 25.54 -3.29
CA TRP A 18 -13.07 24.60 -3.90
C TRP A 18 -11.64 25.15 -3.90
N LEU A 19 -11.44 26.39 -4.38
CA LEU A 19 -10.13 27.05 -4.35
C LEU A 19 -9.60 27.23 -2.92
N GLY A 20 -10.47 27.56 -1.96
CA GLY A 20 -10.11 27.65 -0.54
C GLY A 20 -9.64 26.30 0.03
N SER A 21 -10.38 25.23 -0.22
CA SER A 21 -10.04 23.86 0.21
C SER A 21 -8.74 23.38 -0.45
N THR A 22 -8.61 23.56 -1.78
CA THR A 22 -7.40 23.19 -2.52
C THR A 22 -6.19 23.99 -2.05
N PHE A 23 -6.32 25.29 -1.81
CA PHE A 23 -5.22 26.09 -1.25
C PHE A 23 -4.81 25.61 0.15
N HIS A 24 -5.77 25.30 1.02
CA HIS A 24 -5.51 24.80 2.37
C HIS A 24 -4.78 23.45 2.35
N ASP A 25 -5.26 22.48 1.56
CA ASP A 25 -4.66 21.15 1.49
C ASP A 25 -3.31 21.16 0.77
N VAL A 26 -3.14 21.98 -0.28
CA VAL A 26 -1.84 22.19 -0.93
C VAL A 26 -0.86 22.85 0.05
N SER A 27 -1.29 23.86 0.81
CA SER A 27 -0.44 24.49 1.84
C SER A 27 0.00 23.48 2.89
N ARG A 28 -0.91 22.62 3.38
CA ARG A 28 -0.58 21.53 4.30
C ARG A 28 0.41 20.53 3.70
N TYR A 29 0.17 20.07 2.47
CA TYR A 29 1.09 19.17 1.77
C TYR A 29 2.48 19.81 1.63
N VAL A 30 2.56 21.07 1.18
CA VAL A 30 3.84 21.78 1.01
C VAL A 30 4.56 21.94 2.35
N ILE A 31 3.89 22.41 3.40
CA ILE A 31 4.47 22.58 4.74
C ILE A 31 5.02 21.25 5.27
N PHE A 32 4.27 20.15 5.18
CA PHE A 32 4.74 18.85 5.69
C PHE A 32 5.80 18.21 4.79
N ALA A 33 5.61 18.15 3.47
CA ALA A 33 6.56 17.49 2.58
C ALA A 33 7.88 18.26 2.47
N VAL A 34 7.84 19.59 2.31
CA VAL A 34 9.05 20.43 2.31
C VAL A 34 9.67 20.50 3.70
N GLY A 35 8.87 20.61 4.77
CA GLY A 35 9.38 20.64 6.15
C GLY A 35 10.12 19.35 6.54
N VAL A 36 9.54 18.18 6.24
CA VAL A 36 10.19 16.87 6.46
C VAL A 36 11.41 16.72 5.54
N TRP A 37 11.34 17.15 4.28
CA TRP A 37 12.49 17.11 3.37
C TRP A 37 13.65 17.99 3.87
N LEU A 38 13.41 19.27 4.20
CA LEU A 38 14.42 20.17 4.77
C LEU A 38 15.01 19.59 6.07
N THR A 39 14.17 19.08 6.96
CA THR A 39 14.61 18.50 8.24
C THR A 39 15.55 17.32 8.02
N LEU A 40 15.21 16.37 7.13
CA LEU A 40 15.96 15.12 6.97
C LEU A 40 17.12 15.23 5.96
N TRP A 41 16.89 15.88 4.82
CA TRP A 41 17.82 15.95 3.68
C TRP A 41 18.70 17.20 3.67
N VAL A 42 18.37 18.25 4.44
CA VAL A 42 19.24 19.43 4.59
C VAL A 42 19.86 19.49 6.00
N VAL A 43 19.04 19.55 7.05
CA VAL A 43 19.52 19.75 8.43
C VAL A 43 20.16 18.48 9.01
N LEU A 44 19.43 17.36 9.02
CA LEU A 44 19.85 16.11 9.67
C LEU A 44 20.61 15.15 8.74
N GLN A 45 20.91 15.54 7.49
CA GLN A 45 21.55 14.65 6.51
C GLN A 45 22.89 14.06 6.98
N ARG A 46 23.64 14.80 7.80
CA ARG A 46 24.94 14.38 8.36
C ARG A 46 24.77 13.38 9.52
N PRO A 47 24.05 13.67 10.62
CA PRO A 47 23.79 12.68 11.67
C PRO A 47 22.98 11.47 11.17
N LEU A 48 22.12 11.63 10.16
CA LEU A 48 21.38 10.56 9.51
C LEU A 48 22.12 9.90 8.33
N ALA A 49 23.36 10.28 8.01
CA ALA A 49 24.14 9.60 6.96
C ALA A 49 24.34 8.10 7.26
N GLY A 50 24.30 7.73 8.55
CA GLY A 50 24.29 6.33 8.99
C GLY A 50 22.96 5.59 8.84
N ARG A 51 21.86 6.31 8.56
CA ARG A 51 20.47 5.84 8.46
C ARG A 51 19.90 5.84 7.03
N LYS A 52 20.63 6.37 6.06
CA LYS A 52 20.16 6.50 4.67
C LYS A 52 19.98 5.11 4.04
N ILE A 53 18.81 4.83 3.47
CA ILE A 53 18.45 3.49 2.99
C ILE A 53 19.12 3.18 1.64
N ARG A 54 19.26 4.19 0.77
CA ARG A 54 19.89 4.09 -0.55
C ARG A 54 21.15 4.95 -0.60
N ALA A 55 22.20 4.46 -1.26
CA ALA A 55 23.47 5.18 -1.37
C ALA A 55 23.29 6.50 -2.15
N ASP A 56 22.70 6.40 -3.34
CA ASP A 56 22.51 7.53 -4.26
C ASP A 56 21.42 8.51 -3.80
N ASN A 57 21.52 9.76 -4.25
CA ASN A 57 20.42 10.72 -4.14
C ASN A 57 19.44 10.56 -5.31
N PRO A 58 18.12 10.75 -5.12
CA PRO A 58 17.20 10.85 -6.24
C PRO A 58 17.54 12.06 -7.11
N PRO A 59 17.46 11.95 -8.45
CA PRO A 59 17.76 13.08 -9.33
C PRO A 59 16.73 14.20 -9.15
N ALA A 60 17.15 15.46 -9.21
CA ALA A 60 16.26 16.61 -8.98
C ALA A 60 14.99 16.60 -9.85
N ARG A 61 15.10 16.11 -11.10
CA ARG A 61 13.95 15.93 -12.00
C ARG A 61 12.90 14.92 -11.48
N GLN A 62 13.29 13.91 -10.70
CA GLN A 62 12.34 13.02 -10.04
C GLN A 62 11.55 13.80 -8.97
N MET A 63 12.26 14.46 -8.04
CA MET A 63 11.65 15.23 -6.94
C MET A 63 10.70 16.33 -7.43
N ILE A 64 11.08 17.08 -8.47
CA ILE A 64 10.22 18.11 -9.08
C ILE A 64 8.92 17.49 -9.63
N VAL A 65 9.01 16.35 -10.33
CA VAL A 65 7.82 15.69 -10.89
C VAL A 65 6.97 15.05 -9.79
N GLU A 66 7.56 14.49 -8.73
CA GLU A 66 6.84 13.96 -7.56
C GLU A 66 6.03 15.06 -6.84
N PHE A 67 6.64 16.22 -6.65
CA PHE A 67 6.02 17.39 -6.03
C PHE A 67 4.85 17.94 -6.88
N LEU A 68 5.06 18.14 -8.18
CA LEU A 68 4.02 18.64 -9.10
C LEU A 68 2.87 17.63 -9.27
N VAL A 69 3.16 16.33 -9.32
CA VAL A 69 2.13 15.28 -9.36
C VAL A 69 1.38 15.19 -8.03
N SER A 70 2.04 15.45 -6.90
CA SER A 70 1.38 15.51 -5.60
C SER A 70 0.41 16.68 -5.48
N ILE A 71 0.75 17.87 -5.97
CA ILE A 71 -0.18 19.01 -6.02
C ILE A 71 -1.44 18.66 -6.83
N ARG A 72 -1.27 17.95 -7.96
CA ARG A 72 -2.39 17.42 -8.77
C ARG A 72 -3.25 16.42 -7.98
N SER A 73 -2.64 15.50 -7.24
CA SER A 73 -3.37 14.54 -6.38
C SER A 73 -4.14 15.26 -5.27
N VAL A 74 -3.55 16.28 -4.66
CA VAL A 74 -4.20 17.09 -3.61
C VAL A 74 -5.44 17.81 -4.16
N ALA A 75 -5.43 18.34 -5.39
CA ALA A 75 -6.62 18.90 -5.99
C ALA A 75 -7.77 17.87 -6.15
N ILE A 76 -7.46 16.58 -6.37
CA ILE A 76 -8.46 15.49 -6.36
C ILE A 76 -8.97 15.26 -4.94
N PHE A 77 -8.08 15.26 -3.94
CA PHE A 77 -8.46 15.11 -2.53
C PHE A 77 -9.41 16.23 -2.09
N SER A 78 -9.10 17.49 -2.38
CA SER A 78 -9.95 18.63 -2.03
C SER A 78 -11.27 18.66 -2.81
N THR A 79 -11.31 18.10 -4.03
CA THR A 79 -12.58 17.89 -4.77
C THR A 79 -13.49 16.89 -4.03
N ILE A 80 -12.93 15.78 -3.57
CA ILE A 80 -13.66 14.76 -2.80
C ILE A 80 -14.01 15.27 -1.39
N GLY A 81 -13.13 16.04 -0.76
CA GLY A 81 -13.36 16.72 0.52
C GLY A 81 -14.50 17.74 0.43
N LEU A 82 -14.54 18.57 -0.62
CA LEU A 82 -15.65 19.49 -0.87
C LEU A 82 -16.96 18.74 -1.10
N ALA A 83 -16.95 17.66 -1.88
CA ALA A 83 -18.16 16.82 -2.06
C ALA A 83 -18.64 16.24 -0.72
N THR A 84 -17.73 15.79 0.15
CA THR A 84 -18.03 15.31 1.51
C THR A 84 -18.67 16.42 2.36
N PHE A 85 -18.10 17.62 2.34
CA PHE A 85 -18.61 18.80 3.05
C PHE A 85 -19.99 19.24 2.54
N LEU A 86 -20.21 19.22 1.22
CA LEU A 86 -21.51 19.53 0.63
C LEU A 86 -22.60 18.51 1.05
N LEU A 87 -22.25 17.24 1.26
CA LEU A 87 -23.17 16.23 1.80
C LEU A 87 -23.56 16.52 3.28
N ASP A 88 -22.64 16.99 4.13
CA ASP A 88 -22.98 17.47 5.49
C ASP A 88 -23.89 18.72 5.44
N ARG A 89 -23.60 19.66 4.52
CA ARG A 89 -24.43 20.85 4.32
C ARG A 89 -25.82 20.55 3.74
N ALA A 90 -25.96 19.49 2.96
CA ALA A 90 -27.24 18.95 2.51
C ALA A 90 -27.97 18.13 3.60
N GLY A 91 -27.35 17.89 4.76
CA GLY A 91 -27.89 17.07 5.85
C GLY A 91 -27.73 15.57 5.66
N TRP A 92 -27.07 15.13 4.59
CA TRP A 92 -26.89 13.70 4.24
C TRP A 92 -25.77 13.03 5.05
N LEU A 93 -24.91 13.81 5.71
CA LEU A 93 -23.99 13.32 6.76
C LEU A 93 -24.44 13.83 8.15
N PRO A 94 -25.39 13.15 8.83
CA PRO A 94 -25.74 13.48 10.21
C PRO A 94 -24.62 13.11 11.21
N GLY A 95 -23.68 12.24 10.78
CA GLY A 95 -22.60 11.66 11.59
C GLY A 95 -21.79 12.66 12.44
N PRO A 96 -21.26 13.77 11.88
CA PRO A 96 -20.46 14.72 12.65
C PRO A 96 -21.24 15.43 13.76
N LYS A 97 -22.48 15.85 13.46
CA LYS A 97 -23.40 16.52 14.40
C LYS A 97 -23.82 15.56 15.52
N LEU A 98 -24.09 14.29 15.18
CA LEU A 98 -24.40 13.24 16.14
C LEU A 98 -23.21 12.96 17.07
N ALA A 99 -22.03 12.72 16.50
CA ALA A 99 -20.81 12.41 17.25
C ALA A 99 -20.34 13.54 18.19
N ALA A 100 -20.65 14.81 17.87
CA ALA A 100 -20.35 15.94 18.74
C ALA A 100 -21.01 15.79 20.13
N SER A 101 -22.18 15.16 20.23
CA SER A 101 -22.87 14.89 21.50
C SER A 101 -22.32 13.70 22.28
N TRP A 102 -21.43 12.88 21.69
CA TRP A 102 -20.93 11.64 22.29
C TRP A 102 -19.61 11.81 23.09
N GLY A 103 -19.10 13.04 23.16
CA GLY A 103 -18.04 13.45 24.09
C GLY A 103 -16.64 12.87 23.84
N PRO A 104 -15.69 13.12 24.77
CA PRO A 104 -14.27 12.84 24.56
C PRO A 104 -13.93 11.35 24.39
N ALA A 105 -14.69 10.45 25.03
CA ALA A 105 -14.48 9.02 24.89
C ALA A 105 -14.72 8.54 23.45
N TRP A 106 -15.79 9.02 22.81
CA TRP A 106 -16.04 8.73 21.40
C TRP A 106 -15.08 9.47 20.46
N PHE A 107 -14.68 10.70 20.78
CA PHE A 107 -13.68 11.45 20.01
C PHE A 107 -12.37 10.66 19.84
N TRP A 108 -11.78 10.20 20.95
CA TRP A 108 -10.53 9.43 20.90
C TRP A 108 -10.73 8.00 20.38
N GLY A 109 -11.86 7.37 20.72
CA GLY A 109 -12.21 6.03 20.21
C GLY A 109 -12.37 6.00 18.70
N SER A 110 -13.14 6.93 18.13
CA SER A 110 -13.36 7.04 16.69
C SER A 110 -12.07 7.39 15.93
N LEU A 111 -11.17 8.22 16.49
CA LEU A 111 -9.85 8.47 15.90
C LEU A 111 -9.01 7.18 15.79
N VAL A 112 -8.94 6.37 16.85
CA VAL A 112 -8.20 5.10 16.84
C VAL A 112 -8.83 4.10 15.87
N LEU A 113 -10.16 3.99 15.86
CA LEU A 113 -10.88 3.13 14.92
C LEU A 113 -10.68 3.57 13.46
N MET A 114 -10.68 4.88 13.18
CA MET A 114 -10.44 5.44 11.84
C MET A 114 -9.01 5.16 11.34
N ILE A 115 -8.01 5.23 12.22
CA ILE A 115 -6.62 4.88 11.89
C ILE A 115 -6.50 3.39 11.54
N ILE A 116 -7.12 2.49 12.31
CA ILE A 116 -7.10 1.04 12.07
C ILE A 116 -7.87 0.68 10.79
N ALA A 117 -9.06 1.29 10.60
CA ALA A 117 -9.88 1.07 9.41
C ALA A 117 -9.22 1.61 8.13
N HIS A 118 -8.47 2.73 8.21
CA HIS A 118 -7.71 3.22 7.06
C HIS A 118 -6.54 2.30 6.71
N ASP A 119 -5.79 1.76 7.68
CA ASP A 119 -4.72 0.81 7.40
C ASP A 119 -5.26 -0.47 6.73
N ALA A 120 -6.42 -0.95 7.19
CA ALA A 120 -7.14 -2.05 6.57
C ALA A 120 -7.59 -1.71 5.12
N TYR A 121 -8.26 -0.58 4.93
CA TYR A 121 -8.69 -0.09 3.62
C TYR A 121 -7.50 0.03 2.66
N PHE A 122 -6.44 0.71 3.11
CA PHE A 122 -5.24 0.94 2.32
C PHE A 122 -4.59 -0.38 1.94
N TYR A 123 -4.36 -1.31 2.88
CA TYR A 123 -3.75 -2.61 2.59
C TYR A 123 -4.49 -3.34 1.45
N TRP A 124 -5.83 -3.44 1.52
CA TRP A 124 -6.61 -4.14 0.51
C TRP A 124 -6.71 -3.38 -0.82
N ALA A 125 -6.90 -2.06 -0.79
CA ALA A 125 -6.93 -1.22 -1.99
C ALA A 125 -5.57 -1.24 -2.71
N HIS A 126 -4.48 -1.06 -1.97
CA HIS A 126 -3.11 -1.10 -2.46
C HIS A 126 -2.75 -2.46 -3.06
N ARG A 127 -3.05 -3.57 -2.35
CA ARG A 127 -2.83 -4.92 -2.87
C ARG A 127 -3.68 -5.25 -4.10
N LEU A 128 -4.86 -4.64 -4.24
CA LEU A 128 -5.66 -4.71 -5.46
C LEU A 128 -5.04 -3.88 -6.59
N LEU A 129 -4.57 -2.67 -6.33
CA LEU A 129 -3.88 -1.80 -7.30
C LEU A 129 -2.60 -2.45 -7.85
N HIS A 130 -1.94 -3.36 -7.11
CA HIS A 130 -0.81 -4.15 -7.62
C HIS A 130 -1.18 -5.27 -8.62
N ARG A 131 -2.46 -5.50 -8.93
CA ARG A 131 -2.85 -6.43 -10.02
C ARG A 131 -2.38 -5.88 -11.38
N PRO A 132 -1.85 -6.70 -12.31
CA PRO A 132 -1.14 -6.20 -13.50
C PRO A 132 -1.90 -5.26 -14.45
N GLN A 133 -3.23 -5.24 -14.44
CA GLN A 133 -4.03 -4.25 -15.19
C GLN A 133 -4.12 -2.93 -14.41
N LEU A 134 -4.57 -2.99 -13.16
CA LEU A 134 -4.72 -1.82 -12.27
C LEU A 134 -3.38 -1.12 -12.02
N PHE A 135 -2.30 -1.88 -11.85
CA PHE A 135 -0.96 -1.31 -11.62
C PHE A 135 -0.55 -0.39 -12.78
N ARG A 136 -0.75 -0.84 -14.02
CA ARG A 136 -0.40 -0.07 -15.23
C ARG A 136 -1.27 1.17 -15.44
N ALA A 137 -2.51 1.16 -14.95
CA ALA A 137 -3.48 2.25 -15.11
C ALA A 137 -3.46 3.27 -13.95
N PHE A 138 -3.16 2.82 -12.73
CA PHE A 138 -3.42 3.58 -11.51
C PHE A 138 -2.27 3.64 -10.51
N HIS A 139 -1.19 2.86 -10.62
CA HIS A 139 -0.17 2.82 -9.56
C HIS A 139 1.28 2.95 -10.10
N ARG A 140 1.43 2.94 -11.42
CA ARG A 140 2.73 3.01 -12.11
C ARG A 140 3.42 4.35 -11.91
N ARG A 141 2.71 5.47 -11.69
CA ARG A 141 3.32 6.74 -11.30
C ARG A 141 3.85 6.69 -9.88
N HIS A 142 3.14 6.12 -8.91
CA HIS A 142 3.69 5.94 -7.57
C HIS A 142 5.01 5.14 -7.63
N HIS A 143 5.01 3.98 -8.30
CA HIS A 143 6.21 3.13 -8.46
C HIS A 143 7.29 3.61 -9.43
N ARG A 144 7.10 4.73 -10.14
CA ARG A 144 8.22 5.38 -10.88
C ARG A 144 9.21 6.06 -9.94
N SER A 145 8.89 6.15 -8.65
CA SER A 145 9.60 6.87 -7.60
C SER A 145 10.64 5.98 -6.91
N MET A 146 11.49 5.33 -7.73
CA MET A 146 12.39 4.23 -7.33
C MET A 146 13.45 4.58 -6.26
N ASN A 147 13.60 5.84 -5.88
CA ASN A 147 14.37 6.30 -4.73
C ASN A 147 13.51 7.38 -4.05
N PRO A 148 12.58 7.00 -3.15
CA PRO A 148 11.49 7.88 -2.72
C PRO A 148 11.96 9.01 -1.81
N THR A 149 11.18 10.10 -1.82
CA THR A 149 11.35 11.29 -0.97
C THR A 149 10.01 11.65 -0.31
N PRO A 150 9.98 12.55 0.70
CA PRO A 150 8.73 13.10 1.21
C PRO A 150 7.80 13.68 0.12
N PHE A 151 8.33 14.08 -1.05
CA PHE A 151 7.51 14.51 -2.20
C PHE A 151 6.80 13.34 -2.91
N THR A 152 7.30 12.11 -2.83
CA THR A 152 6.66 10.90 -3.38
C THR A 152 5.31 10.60 -2.72
N ALA A 153 5.07 11.08 -1.49
CA ALA A 153 3.94 10.69 -0.63
C ALA A 153 2.55 10.77 -1.28
N TYR A 154 2.31 11.74 -2.18
CA TYR A 154 1.08 11.84 -2.97
C TYR A 154 1.33 11.81 -4.48
N SER A 155 2.48 11.30 -4.94
CA SER A 155 2.86 11.22 -6.37
C SER A 155 2.13 10.07 -7.10
N PHE A 156 0.81 10.07 -7.00
CA PHE A 156 -0.13 9.05 -7.47
C PHE A 156 -0.57 9.26 -8.93
N ASP A 157 -1.13 8.22 -9.55
CA ASP A 157 -1.99 8.41 -10.74
C ASP A 157 -3.42 8.86 -10.34
N LEU A 158 -4.18 9.41 -11.28
CA LEU A 158 -5.47 10.07 -11.00
C LEU A 158 -6.48 9.16 -10.28
N GLY A 159 -6.59 7.90 -10.71
CA GLY A 159 -7.51 6.93 -10.12
C GLY A 159 -7.06 6.42 -8.75
N GLU A 160 -5.76 6.32 -8.50
CA GLU A 160 -5.22 6.02 -7.17
C GLU A 160 -5.46 7.17 -6.20
N ALA A 161 -5.26 8.42 -6.63
CA ALA A 161 -5.61 9.59 -5.82
C ALA A 161 -7.09 9.60 -5.43
N ALA A 162 -7.99 9.28 -6.38
CA ALA A 162 -9.42 9.15 -6.10
C ALA A 162 -9.75 7.99 -5.15
N VAL A 163 -9.12 6.82 -5.33
CA VAL A 163 -9.26 5.66 -4.43
C VAL A 163 -8.81 6.03 -3.01
N MET A 164 -7.58 6.52 -2.83
CA MET A 164 -7.03 6.82 -1.49
C MET A 164 -7.83 7.92 -0.77
N ALA A 165 -8.35 8.91 -1.49
CA ALA A 165 -9.23 9.92 -0.89
C ALA A 165 -10.63 9.38 -0.52
N SER A 166 -11.15 8.37 -1.22
CA SER A 166 -12.51 7.86 -1.02
C SER A 166 -12.77 7.23 0.36
N PHE A 167 -11.72 6.87 1.12
CA PHE A 167 -11.87 6.37 2.48
C PHE A 167 -12.59 7.38 3.40
N VAL A 168 -12.27 8.67 3.32
CA VAL A 168 -12.81 9.68 4.26
C VAL A 168 -14.33 9.85 4.14
N PRO A 169 -14.93 10.09 2.95
CA PRO A 169 -16.39 10.10 2.83
C PRO A 169 -17.01 8.74 3.18
N ALA A 170 -16.43 7.61 2.76
CA ALA A 170 -16.96 6.29 3.10
C ALA A 170 -17.00 6.06 4.62
N TRP A 171 -15.97 6.49 5.35
CA TRP A 171 -15.92 6.46 6.80
C TRP A 171 -16.98 7.38 7.42
N MET A 172 -17.08 8.64 6.98
CA MET A 172 -18.01 9.63 7.55
C MET A 172 -19.49 9.35 7.24
N ILE A 173 -19.78 8.59 6.19
CA ILE A 173 -21.13 8.03 5.90
C ILE A 173 -21.48 6.91 6.89
N LEU A 174 -20.53 6.03 7.20
CA LEU A 174 -20.78 4.79 7.96
C LEU A 174 -20.59 4.95 9.48
N VAL A 175 -19.72 5.85 9.93
CA VAL A 175 -19.31 6.00 11.32
C VAL A 175 -19.45 7.47 11.74
N PRO A 176 -20.37 7.82 12.67
CA PRO A 176 -20.47 9.16 13.23
C PRO A 176 -19.13 9.64 13.77
N THR A 177 -18.55 10.67 13.14
CA THR A 177 -17.18 11.13 13.41
C THR A 177 -17.13 12.65 13.32
N GLN A 178 -16.59 13.31 14.35
CA GLN A 178 -16.48 14.77 14.39
C GLN A 178 -15.47 15.27 13.34
N TRP A 179 -15.68 16.48 12.81
CA TRP A 179 -14.80 17.06 11.77
C TRP A 179 -13.35 17.24 12.28
N GLU A 180 -13.18 17.50 13.57
CA GLU A 180 -11.91 17.62 14.27
C GLU A 180 -11.15 16.28 14.32
N VAL A 181 -11.86 15.16 14.49
CA VAL A 181 -11.29 13.80 14.43
C VAL A 181 -10.78 13.53 13.02
N THR A 182 -11.55 13.86 11.98
CA THR A 182 -11.10 13.79 10.59
C THR A 182 -9.88 14.70 10.34
N GLY A 183 -9.83 15.88 10.96
CA GLY A 183 -8.68 16.79 10.91
C GLY A 183 -7.39 16.19 11.52
N LEU A 184 -7.49 15.59 12.71
CA LEU A 184 -6.39 14.87 13.38
C LEU A 184 -5.96 13.63 12.60
N PHE A 185 -6.91 12.89 12.02
CA PHE A 185 -6.63 11.74 11.15
C PHE A 185 -5.89 12.15 9.87
N MET A 186 -6.27 13.28 9.24
CA MET A 186 -5.54 13.83 8.09
C MET A 186 -4.11 14.25 8.45
N LEU A 187 -3.90 14.82 9.64
CA LEU A 187 -2.55 15.12 10.16
C LEU A 187 -1.73 13.84 10.39
N HIS A 188 -2.31 12.82 11.01
CA HIS A 188 -1.68 11.51 11.17
C HIS A 188 -1.28 10.90 9.82
N GLN A 189 -2.18 10.94 8.83
CA GLN A 189 -1.95 10.35 7.50
C GLN A 189 -0.76 11.02 6.78
N ILE A 190 -0.72 12.35 6.66
CA ILE A 190 0.40 13.04 5.98
C ILE A 190 1.74 12.79 6.70
N VAL A 191 1.77 12.80 8.03
CA VAL A 191 2.98 12.50 8.81
C VAL A 191 3.46 11.07 8.56
N ARG A 192 2.57 10.08 8.68
CA ARG A 192 2.93 8.67 8.45
C ARG A 192 3.38 8.40 7.01
N ASN A 193 2.71 9.01 6.03
CA ASN A 193 3.01 8.82 4.61
C ASN A 193 4.36 9.48 4.21
N THR A 194 4.63 10.71 4.66
CA THR A 194 5.94 11.36 4.44
C THR A 194 7.08 10.65 5.17
N MET A 195 6.85 10.11 6.37
CA MET A 195 7.82 9.23 7.06
C MET A 195 8.10 7.94 6.29
N GLY A 196 7.08 7.32 5.69
CA GLY A 196 7.23 6.11 4.86
C GLY A 196 8.10 6.33 3.63
N HIS A 197 8.07 7.53 3.05
CA HIS A 197 8.86 7.91 1.88
C HIS A 197 10.14 8.72 2.22
N ALA A 198 10.57 8.75 3.48
CA ALA A 198 11.61 9.67 3.94
C ALA A 198 13.02 9.45 3.34
N GLY A 199 13.33 8.26 2.82
CA GLY A 199 14.66 7.85 2.32
C GLY A 199 15.73 7.56 3.40
N TYR A 200 15.42 7.88 4.66
CA TYR A 200 16.22 7.58 5.84
C TYR A 200 15.41 6.74 6.83
N GLU A 201 16.01 5.73 7.46
CA GLU A 201 15.31 4.90 8.45
C GLU A 201 15.18 5.63 9.79
N LEU A 202 13.97 6.15 10.05
CA LEU A 202 13.62 6.97 11.21
C LEU A 202 13.36 6.14 12.49
N MET A 203 12.98 4.87 12.36
CA MET A 203 12.57 4.04 13.50
C MET A 203 13.77 3.68 14.41
N PRO A 204 13.68 3.81 15.74
CA PRO A 204 14.67 3.25 16.65
C PRO A 204 14.75 1.73 16.55
N ALA A 205 15.95 1.18 16.76
CA ALA A 205 16.23 -0.25 16.64
C ALA A 205 16.67 -0.85 17.97
N THR A 206 16.28 -2.09 18.24
CA THR A 206 16.67 -2.89 19.42
C THR A 206 18.18 -3.21 19.43
N LYS A 207 18.68 -3.87 20.48
CA LYS A 207 20.08 -4.33 20.54
C LYS A 207 20.38 -5.44 19.52
N ASP A 208 19.36 -6.19 19.09
CA ASP A 208 19.48 -7.35 18.20
C ASP A 208 19.15 -7.01 16.72
N GLY A 209 19.09 -5.72 16.37
CA GLY A 209 18.97 -5.24 14.99
C GLY A 209 17.55 -5.13 14.43
N ARG A 210 16.51 -5.47 15.20
CA ARG A 210 15.09 -5.35 14.78
C ARG A 210 14.48 -3.97 15.10
N PRO A 211 13.38 -3.56 14.46
CA PRO A 211 12.67 -2.33 14.84
C PRO A 211 12.19 -2.39 16.30
N LEU A 212 12.18 -1.26 17.00
CA LEU A 212 11.66 -1.18 18.37
C LEU A 212 10.15 -1.43 18.41
N PHE A 213 9.43 -0.85 17.44
CA PHE A 213 7.99 -1.05 17.24
C PHE A 213 7.77 -1.85 15.96
N ASP A 214 8.16 -3.12 15.97
CA ASP A 214 8.14 -4.03 14.80
C ASP A 214 6.73 -4.30 14.23
N TRP A 215 5.68 -3.85 14.91
CA TRP A 215 4.28 -3.88 14.43
C TRP A 215 3.90 -2.64 13.59
N LEU A 216 4.72 -1.58 13.59
CA LEU A 216 4.57 -0.40 12.75
C LEU A 216 5.36 -0.58 11.43
N THR A 217 4.78 -0.10 10.33
CA THR A 217 5.51 0.11 9.07
C THR A 217 6.65 1.11 9.30
N THR A 218 7.85 0.77 8.81
CA THR A 218 9.06 1.60 8.87
C THR A 218 9.41 2.16 7.49
N THR A 219 10.31 3.13 7.42
CA THR A 219 10.75 3.67 6.13
C THR A 219 11.43 2.59 5.29
N THR A 220 12.17 1.65 5.88
CA THR A 220 12.76 0.50 5.17
C THR A 220 11.69 -0.50 4.70
N HIS A 221 10.60 -0.70 5.45
CA HIS A 221 9.48 -1.55 5.00
C HIS A 221 8.87 -1.00 3.71
N HIS A 222 8.63 0.31 3.65
CA HIS A 222 8.02 0.97 2.49
C HIS A 222 8.99 1.25 1.34
N ASP A 223 10.28 1.50 1.62
CA ASP A 223 11.31 1.58 0.59
C ASP A 223 11.52 0.23 -0.14
N LEU A 224 11.44 -0.88 0.60
CA LEU A 224 11.44 -2.23 0.00
C LEU A 224 10.22 -2.49 -0.88
N HIS A 225 9.05 -1.93 -0.53
CA HIS A 225 7.86 -1.99 -1.37
C HIS A 225 8.11 -1.31 -2.73
N HIS A 226 8.68 -0.09 -2.72
CA HIS A 226 9.10 0.62 -3.94
C HIS A 226 10.19 -0.12 -4.71
N ALA A 227 11.13 -0.78 -4.03
CA ALA A 227 12.16 -1.60 -4.66
C ALA A 227 11.62 -2.87 -5.34
N GLN A 228 10.64 -3.53 -4.71
CA GLN A 228 10.17 -4.88 -5.06
C GLN A 228 8.66 -4.99 -4.85
N ALA A 229 7.91 -4.45 -5.82
CA ALA A 229 6.46 -4.60 -5.91
C ALA A 229 6.03 -6.07 -5.80
N GLY A 230 5.02 -6.34 -4.96
CA GLY A 230 4.57 -7.70 -4.61
C GLY A 230 4.51 -7.99 -3.11
N TRP A 231 5.21 -7.19 -2.29
CA TRP A 231 5.35 -7.33 -0.84
C TRP A 231 5.00 -6.03 -0.11
N ASN A 232 4.89 -6.03 1.22
CA ASN A 232 4.85 -4.84 2.08
C ASN A 232 3.75 -3.81 1.71
N TYR A 233 2.48 -4.21 1.73
CA TYR A 233 1.36 -3.33 1.34
C TYR A 233 0.81 -2.41 2.45
N GLY A 234 1.11 -2.68 3.73
CA GLY A 234 0.56 -1.96 4.89
C GLY A 234 1.22 -0.58 5.15
N LEU A 235 0.40 0.44 5.41
CA LEU A 235 0.83 1.84 5.51
C LEU A 235 1.26 2.25 6.93
N TYR A 236 0.48 1.83 7.92
CA TYR A 236 0.72 2.12 9.33
C TYR A 236 1.22 0.87 10.06
N PHE A 237 0.66 -0.30 9.76
CA PHE A 237 0.94 -1.55 10.50
C PHE A 237 1.43 -2.69 9.59
N THR A 238 2.40 -3.46 10.08
CA THR A 238 2.88 -4.70 9.42
C THR A 238 1.95 -5.90 9.67
N PHE A 239 0.86 -5.70 10.41
CA PHE A 239 -0.13 -6.72 10.78
C PHE A 239 -0.70 -7.46 9.57
N TRP A 240 -1.26 -6.73 8.59
CA TRP A 240 -1.88 -7.34 7.42
C TRP A 240 -0.87 -8.09 6.55
N ASP A 241 0.33 -7.54 6.38
CA ASP A 241 1.41 -8.20 5.65
C ASP A 241 1.85 -9.52 6.30
N ARG A 242 1.89 -9.57 7.64
CA ARG A 242 2.18 -10.81 8.38
C ARG A 242 1.05 -11.81 8.33
N LEU A 243 -0.20 -11.37 8.53
CA LEU A 243 -1.40 -12.22 8.47
C LEU A 243 -1.56 -12.88 7.10
N MET A 244 -1.25 -12.14 6.03
CA MET A 244 -1.47 -12.57 4.65
C MET A 244 -0.22 -13.13 3.95
N GLY A 245 0.93 -13.21 4.64
CA GLY A 245 2.19 -13.71 4.08
C GLY A 245 2.82 -12.81 3.01
N THR A 246 2.58 -11.50 3.08
CA THR A 246 3.11 -10.49 2.14
C THR A 246 4.20 -9.59 2.75
N GLU A 247 4.64 -9.81 3.99
CA GLU A 247 5.86 -9.17 4.52
C GLU A 247 7.11 -9.71 3.81
N HIS A 248 7.97 -8.81 3.30
CA HIS A 248 9.15 -9.15 2.50
C HIS A 248 10.17 -9.95 3.34
N PRO A 249 10.61 -11.15 2.90
CA PRO A 249 11.45 -12.03 3.72
C PRO A 249 12.76 -11.42 4.24
N GLU A 250 13.36 -10.48 3.51
CA GLU A 250 14.59 -9.80 3.96
C GLU A 250 14.35 -8.58 4.86
N TYR A 251 13.10 -8.20 5.17
CA TYR A 251 12.77 -6.92 5.81
C TYR A 251 13.63 -6.63 7.06
N HIS A 252 13.70 -7.55 8.02
CA HIS A 252 14.51 -7.34 9.23
C HIS A 252 16.01 -7.26 8.95
N ALA A 253 16.52 -7.91 7.91
CA ALA A 253 17.93 -7.84 7.53
C ALA A 253 18.27 -6.49 6.88
N ARG A 254 17.39 -6.00 6.00
CA ARG A 254 17.48 -4.69 5.35
C ARG A 254 17.32 -3.54 6.35
N PHE A 255 16.39 -3.67 7.29
CA PHE A 255 16.25 -2.74 8.41
C PHE A 255 17.53 -2.72 9.27
N ALA A 256 18.04 -3.89 9.67
CA ALA A 256 19.27 -4.00 10.45
C ALA A 256 20.48 -3.36 9.72
N GLN A 257 20.58 -3.53 8.40
CA GLN A 257 21.54 -2.85 7.53
C GLN A 257 21.36 -1.32 7.58
N ALA A 258 20.13 -0.81 7.37
CA ALA A 258 19.82 0.62 7.38
C ALA A 258 20.06 1.29 8.75
N VAL A 259 19.98 0.56 9.85
CA VAL A 259 20.32 1.06 11.20
C VAL A 259 21.74 0.71 11.66
N ARG A 260 22.56 0.11 10.79
CA ARG A 260 23.95 -0.34 11.04
C ARG A 260 24.10 -1.23 12.29
N LYS A 261 23.21 -2.21 12.46
CA LYS A 261 23.28 -3.20 13.55
C LYS A 261 23.34 -4.63 12.99
N PRO A 262 24.05 -5.56 13.64
CA PRO A 262 23.97 -6.97 13.26
C PRO A 262 22.57 -7.51 13.61
N LEU A 263 21.83 -8.02 12.62
CA LEU A 263 20.61 -8.77 12.88
C LEU A 263 20.99 -10.07 13.60
N ARG A 264 20.52 -10.24 14.83
CA ARG A 264 20.63 -11.52 15.53
C ARG A 264 19.38 -12.35 15.25
N ALA A 265 19.61 -13.61 14.87
CA ALA A 265 18.56 -14.60 14.81
C ALA A 265 17.81 -14.64 16.16
N PRO A 266 16.48 -14.85 16.18
CA PRO A 266 15.74 -15.04 17.41
C PRO A 266 16.43 -16.08 18.28
N ARG A 267 16.62 -15.79 19.57
CA ARG A 267 17.12 -16.79 20.52
C ARG A 267 16.18 -17.99 20.45
N ALA A 268 16.61 -19.05 19.76
CA ALA A 268 15.91 -20.32 19.77
C ALA A 268 15.71 -20.69 21.23
N SER A 269 14.44 -20.78 21.66
CA SER A 269 14.15 -21.13 23.03
C SER A 269 14.84 -22.45 23.31
N ARG A 270 15.67 -22.51 24.36
CA ARG A 270 16.30 -23.76 24.80
C ARG A 270 15.18 -24.69 25.25
N ARG A 271 14.57 -25.41 24.29
CA ARG A 271 13.94 -26.70 24.53
C ARG A 271 14.99 -27.50 25.26
N ARG A 272 14.84 -27.61 26.59
CA ARG A 272 15.69 -28.45 27.44
C ARG A 272 15.68 -29.83 26.79
N SER A 273 16.81 -30.24 26.22
CA SER A 273 16.90 -31.57 25.62
C SER A 273 16.61 -32.59 26.72
N ALA A 274 15.80 -33.60 26.42
CA ALA A 274 15.41 -34.62 27.38
C ALA A 274 16.54 -35.64 27.63
N SER A 275 17.74 -35.15 27.98
CA SER A 275 18.92 -35.94 28.31
C SER A 275 18.88 -36.55 29.73
N ARG A 276 17.73 -36.46 30.42
CA ARG A 276 17.42 -37.16 31.68
C ARG A 276 16.57 -38.44 31.45
N CYS A 277 16.85 -39.21 30.40
CA CYS A 277 16.25 -40.53 30.21
C CYS A 277 17.21 -41.58 29.59
N ALA A 278 18.52 -41.46 29.88
CA ALA A 278 19.57 -42.33 29.35
C ALA A 278 20.55 -42.81 30.45
N ARG A 279 20.05 -43.01 31.68
CA ARG A 279 20.85 -43.49 32.82
C ARG A 279 20.23 -44.63 33.64
N GLN A 280 19.14 -45.23 33.14
CA GLN A 280 18.49 -46.43 33.69
C GLN A 280 18.06 -47.35 32.54
N CYS A 281 18.99 -48.15 32.01
CA CYS A 281 18.68 -49.34 31.20
C CYS A 281 19.90 -50.27 31.08
N GLY A 282 20.51 -50.65 32.21
CA GLY A 282 21.63 -51.59 32.22
C GLY A 282 21.16 -53.03 32.01
N ARG A 283 21.30 -53.56 30.78
CA ARG A 283 21.25 -55.01 30.51
C ARG A 283 22.38 -55.40 29.54
N ARG A 284 23.02 -56.54 29.82
CA ARG A 284 24.24 -57.02 29.13
C ARG A 284 23.92 -57.51 27.71
N PRO A 285 24.82 -57.33 26.72
CA PRO A 285 24.74 -58.05 25.45
C PRO A 285 25.07 -59.55 25.64
N ARG A 286 24.43 -60.42 24.86
CA ARG A 286 24.88 -61.81 24.61
C ARG A 286 25.62 -61.88 23.28
N GLN A 287 26.46 -62.90 23.10
CA GLN A 287 27.31 -63.08 21.91
C GLN A 287 26.49 -63.49 20.65
N PRO A 288 27.01 -63.21 19.43
CA PRO A 288 26.40 -63.63 18.18
C PRO A 288 26.94 -64.98 17.64
N PRO A 289 26.13 -65.78 16.92
CA PRO A 289 26.60 -66.87 16.08
C PRO A 289 27.18 -66.37 14.73
N ARG A 290 27.74 -67.29 13.92
CA ARG A 290 28.59 -67.01 12.74
C ARG A 290 27.95 -67.39 11.39
N CYS A 291 28.52 -66.84 10.30
CA CYS A 291 28.39 -67.26 8.89
C CYS A 291 26.99 -67.00 8.26
N TRP A 292 26.80 -66.92 6.94
CA TRP A 292 27.57 -67.45 5.78
C TRP A 292 27.85 -66.41 4.67
N SER A 293 28.55 -66.84 3.61
CA SER A 293 29.09 -66.00 2.53
C SER A 293 28.65 -66.40 1.10
N ALA A 294 28.35 -65.40 0.27
CA ALA A 294 28.48 -65.39 -1.20
C ALA A 294 28.55 -63.91 -1.63
N ARG A 295 29.46 -63.37 -2.47
CA ARG A 295 30.16 -63.77 -3.72
C ARG A 295 29.35 -63.56 -5.02
N PHE A 296 29.93 -62.71 -5.89
CA PHE A 296 29.64 -62.51 -7.33
C PHE A 296 28.27 -61.86 -7.70
N PHE A 297 28.08 -61.26 -8.89
CA PHE A 297 28.97 -61.03 -10.05
C PHE A 297 28.86 -59.55 -10.55
N SER A 298 29.77 -59.12 -11.43
CA SER A 298 29.82 -57.76 -12.01
C SER A 298 29.22 -57.68 -13.43
N ALA A 299 28.58 -56.56 -13.79
CA ALA A 299 28.42 -56.09 -15.18
C ALA A 299 28.04 -54.60 -15.28
N ALA A 300 28.51 -53.93 -16.35
CA ALA A 300 28.02 -52.63 -16.83
C ALA A 300 28.07 -52.65 -18.38
N PRO A 301 27.26 -51.84 -19.10
CA PRO A 301 27.90 -50.89 -20.02
C PRO A 301 27.16 -49.56 -20.34
N GLN A 302 27.96 -48.49 -20.42
CA GLN A 302 28.07 -47.46 -21.49
C GLN A 302 26.85 -46.68 -22.09
N ARG A 303 26.91 -45.36 -21.84
CA ARG A 303 26.60 -44.14 -22.64
C ARG A 303 26.06 -44.23 -24.10
N THR A 304 25.22 -43.25 -24.47
CA THR A 304 25.37 -42.40 -25.70
C THR A 304 24.54 -41.09 -25.63
N PRO A 305 24.89 -39.99 -26.34
CA PRO A 305 24.16 -38.69 -26.31
C PRO A 305 23.51 -38.28 -27.65
N VAL A 306 22.53 -37.36 -27.63
CA VAL A 306 21.83 -36.82 -28.83
C VAL A 306 21.83 -35.27 -28.87
N ARG A 307 21.59 -34.69 -30.06
CA ARG A 307 22.15 -33.41 -30.55
C ARG A 307 21.12 -32.28 -30.67
N ARG A 308 21.51 -31.02 -30.38
CA ARG A 308 20.73 -29.80 -30.68
C ARG A 308 20.63 -29.53 -32.19
N ARG A 309 19.56 -28.86 -32.63
CA ARG A 309 19.49 -28.10 -33.90
C ARG A 309 19.11 -26.63 -33.64
N ARG A 310 19.61 -25.74 -34.50
CA ARG A 310 19.11 -24.36 -34.70
C ARG A 310 18.48 -24.26 -36.10
N ARG A 311 17.62 -23.27 -36.35
CA ARG A 311 17.27 -22.77 -37.69
C ARG A 311 17.25 -21.23 -37.66
N ALA A 312 17.31 -20.61 -38.84
CA ALA A 312 17.54 -19.18 -39.02
C ALA A 312 16.40 -18.48 -39.78
N LEU A 313 16.48 -17.16 -39.85
CA LEU A 313 15.60 -16.24 -40.59
C LEU A 313 15.83 -16.31 -42.12
N PRO A 314 14.87 -15.78 -42.90
CA PRO A 314 15.17 -14.92 -44.05
C PRO A 314 14.61 -13.49 -43.85
N ALA A 315 14.95 -12.56 -44.75
CA ALA A 315 14.51 -11.15 -44.68
C ALA A 315 14.24 -10.52 -46.06
N THR A 316 13.21 -9.67 -46.13
CA THR A 316 12.83 -8.75 -47.22
C THR A 316 12.03 -7.57 -46.60
N GLY A 317 11.85 -6.39 -47.22
CA GLY A 317 12.48 -5.87 -48.43
C GLY A 317 11.89 -4.55 -48.99
N ARG A 318 12.47 -3.40 -48.61
CA ARG A 318 12.48 -2.07 -49.29
C ARG A 318 11.19 -1.19 -49.38
N HIS A 319 11.47 0.09 -49.69
CA HIS A 319 10.62 1.19 -50.21
C HIS A 319 9.57 1.87 -49.29
N ALA A 320 9.10 3.10 -49.55
CA ALA A 320 9.76 4.44 -49.63
C ALA A 320 8.78 5.52 -50.15
N ALA A 321 8.98 6.81 -49.78
CA ALA A 321 8.28 8.02 -50.32
C ALA A 321 6.75 8.14 -50.05
N SER A 322 6.03 9.27 -50.25
CA SER A 322 6.30 10.75 -50.13
C SER A 322 4.96 11.53 -50.35
N ALA A 323 4.96 12.88 -50.26
CA ALA A 323 3.84 13.84 -50.55
C ALA A 323 2.64 13.83 -49.55
N ARG A 324 2.00 14.95 -49.12
CA ARG A 324 1.44 16.20 -49.75
C ARG A 324 0.10 15.94 -50.49
N SER A 325 -0.96 16.78 -50.42
CA SER A 325 -1.21 18.06 -49.69
C SER A 325 -2.69 18.54 -49.77
N SER A 326 -3.07 19.50 -48.89
CA SER A 326 -3.94 20.70 -49.13
C SER A 326 -5.41 20.62 -49.61
N GLY A 327 -6.28 21.43 -48.98
CA GLY A 327 -7.60 21.92 -49.46
C GLY A 327 -8.63 22.03 -48.30
N SER A 328 -9.12 23.18 -47.81
CA SER A 328 -9.79 24.38 -48.39
C SER A 328 -11.33 24.30 -48.35
N ALA A 329 -11.98 25.27 -47.68
CA ALA A 329 -13.45 25.44 -47.55
C ALA A 329 -14.04 26.28 -48.74
N PRO A 330 -15.32 26.79 -48.82
CA PRO A 330 -16.13 27.42 -47.74
C PRO A 330 -17.71 27.36 -47.79
N ALA A 331 -18.32 27.76 -46.66
CA ALA A 331 -19.54 28.58 -46.39
C ALA A 331 -20.83 28.61 -47.27
N ARG A 332 -22.00 28.59 -46.58
CA ARG A 332 -23.27 29.39 -46.76
C ARG A 332 -24.12 29.20 -45.47
N ALA A 333 -24.56 30.21 -44.72
CA ALA A 333 -25.71 31.13 -44.90
C ALA A 333 -27.09 30.40 -44.90
N ARG A 334 -27.96 30.49 -43.86
CA ARG A 334 -28.84 31.61 -43.33
C ARG A 334 -30.04 31.97 -44.24
N PRO A 335 -31.14 32.58 -43.72
CA PRO A 335 -31.50 32.96 -42.33
C PRO A 335 -32.51 31.93 -41.73
N THR A 336 -33.54 32.13 -40.87
CA THR A 336 -34.27 33.22 -40.13
C THR A 336 -34.97 32.53 -38.90
N HIS A 337 -35.86 33.01 -37.99
CA HIS A 337 -36.62 34.23 -37.57
C HIS A 337 -37.12 33.96 -36.08
N CYS A 338 -37.78 34.79 -35.25
CA CYS A 338 -38.16 36.22 -35.26
C CYS A 338 -38.20 36.87 -33.84
N ALA A 339 -39.35 36.87 -33.13
CA ALA A 339 -39.75 37.73 -31.99
C ALA A 339 -40.90 37.08 -31.15
N ALA A 340 -41.36 37.53 -29.97
CA ALA A 340 -40.82 38.35 -28.85
C ALA A 340 -41.85 38.39 -27.66
N ALA A 341 -41.57 39.21 -26.61
CA ALA A 341 -42.47 39.71 -25.54
C ALA A 341 -42.95 38.74 -24.43
N SER A 342 -43.47 39.17 -23.26
CA SER A 342 -43.12 40.32 -22.35
C SER A 342 -43.90 40.20 -21.00
N SER A 343 -43.60 41.07 -20.01
CA SER A 343 -44.23 41.21 -18.66
C SER A 343 -43.96 40.09 -17.63
N GLY A 344 -44.01 40.30 -16.30
CA GLY A 344 -43.91 41.57 -15.54
C GLY A 344 -44.91 41.80 -14.40
N PHE A 345 -44.67 41.27 -13.19
CA PHE A 345 -45.29 41.61 -11.88
C PHE A 345 -44.48 40.90 -10.75
N GLY A 346 -44.45 41.29 -9.46
CA GLY A 346 -44.85 42.55 -8.82
C GLY A 346 -45.21 42.44 -7.31
N ARG A 347 -44.22 42.55 -6.39
CA ARG A 347 -44.38 42.64 -4.89
C ARG A 347 -45.00 41.35 -4.22
N SER A 348 -45.07 41.14 -2.89
CA SER A 348 -44.58 41.83 -1.66
C SER A 348 -44.35 40.84 -0.50
N GLN A 349 -43.82 41.32 0.63
CA GLN A 349 -43.62 40.59 1.90
C GLN A 349 -44.93 40.16 2.61
N THR A 350 -44.88 39.11 3.44
CA THR A 350 -45.51 39.07 4.79
C THR A 350 -44.82 38.02 5.68
N ASN A 351 -44.75 38.26 6.99
CA ASN A 351 -44.35 37.29 8.01
C ASN A 351 -45.57 36.62 8.66
N ALA A 352 -45.49 35.34 9.02
CA ALA A 352 -46.32 34.72 10.06
C ALA A 352 -45.63 33.45 10.63
N PRO A 353 -45.56 33.26 11.96
CA PRO A 353 -44.99 32.06 12.57
C PRO A 353 -46.05 30.96 12.76
N VAL A 354 -45.64 29.69 12.72
CA VAL A 354 -46.49 28.54 13.11
C VAL A 354 -45.80 27.75 14.23
N ARG A 355 -46.63 27.42 15.23
CA ARG A 355 -46.31 26.85 16.55
C ARG A 355 -45.45 25.58 16.53
N GLU A 356 -44.81 25.35 17.68
CA GLU A 356 -44.41 24.02 18.15
C GLU A 356 -45.57 23.02 18.06
N MET A 357 -45.25 21.75 17.76
CA MET A 357 -46.20 20.65 17.85
C MET A 357 -45.53 19.49 18.59
N THR A 358 -45.82 19.38 19.89
CA THR A 358 -45.33 18.31 20.76
C THR A 358 -45.95 16.96 20.35
N GLY A 359 -45.17 16.10 19.68
CA GLY A 359 -45.62 14.79 19.23
C GLY A 359 -44.67 13.67 19.69
N ALA A 360 -44.94 13.07 20.84
CA ALA A 360 -44.20 11.88 21.30
C ALA A 360 -44.75 10.63 20.61
N ILE A 361 -43.95 10.00 19.75
CA ILE A 361 -44.27 8.70 19.11
C ILE A 361 -43.11 7.72 19.36
N GLN A 362 -43.47 6.44 19.48
CA GLN A 362 -42.67 5.41 20.16
C GLN A 362 -41.55 4.81 19.28
N THR A 363 -40.49 4.33 19.94
CA THR A 363 -39.41 3.56 19.33
C THR A 363 -39.81 2.11 19.03
N PRO A 364 -39.43 1.54 17.87
CA PRO A 364 -39.09 0.13 17.76
C PRO A 364 -37.59 -0.09 18.06
N ARG A 365 -37.26 -1.24 18.67
CA ARG A 365 -35.89 -1.72 18.90
C ARG A 365 -35.51 -2.78 17.86
N CYS A 366 -34.20 -3.02 17.74
CA CYS A 366 -33.57 -4.12 16.97
C CYS A 366 -33.62 -3.97 15.43
N ALA A 367 -32.73 -4.59 14.65
CA ALA A 367 -31.66 -5.53 15.00
C ALA A 367 -30.32 -5.21 14.29
N ILE A 368 -29.20 -5.60 14.90
CA ILE A 368 -27.88 -5.58 14.26
C ILE A 368 -27.71 -6.87 13.45
N ALA A 369 -27.47 -6.76 12.15
CA ALA A 369 -27.20 -7.91 11.29
C ALA A 369 -25.69 -8.18 11.16
N LEU A 370 -25.20 -9.23 11.81
CA LEU A 370 -23.85 -9.76 11.61
C LEU A 370 -23.77 -10.47 10.25
N TRP A 371 -22.64 -10.32 9.53
CA TRP A 371 -22.38 -11.07 8.30
C TRP A 371 -21.03 -11.79 8.33
N TRP A 372 -21.02 -13.00 8.89
CA TRP A 372 -19.91 -13.94 8.69
C TRP A 372 -20.35 -15.40 8.80
N ALA A 373 -19.66 -16.26 8.04
CA ALA A 373 -19.74 -17.71 8.00
C ALA A 373 -21.10 -18.36 7.62
N SER A 374 -21.15 -18.88 6.39
CA SER A 374 -21.53 -20.29 6.20
C SER A 374 -20.45 -21.01 5.38
N LYS A 375 -20.43 -22.34 5.42
CA LYS A 375 -19.42 -23.20 4.80
C LYS A 375 -20.08 -24.48 4.32
N SER A 376 -19.45 -25.17 3.35
CA SER A 376 -19.95 -26.42 2.74
C SER A 376 -21.12 -26.18 1.77
N SER A 377 -21.34 -27.00 0.73
CA SER A 377 -20.90 -28.39 0.54
C SER A 377 -20.38 -28.68 -0.86
N GLY A 378 -19.54 -29.71 -0.98
CA GLY A 378 -19.00 -30.23 -2.24
C GLY A 378 -18.22 -31.52 -1.97
N ALA A 379 -18.93 -32.66 -1.97
CA ALA A 379 -18.39 -33.92 -1.50
C ALA A 379 -17.72 -34.74 -2.63
N CYS A 380 -16.62 -35.42 -2.29
CA CYS A 380 -16.22 -36.66 -2.96
C CYS A 380 -15.54 -37.56 -1.92
N ALA A 381 -16.12 -38.73 -1.66
CA ALA A 381 -15.60 -39.66 -0.67
C ALA A 381 -14.60 -40.63 -1.31
N ARG A 382 -13.47 -40.88 -0.62
CA ARG A 382 -12.76 -42.17 -0.70
C ARG A 382 -12.35 -42.62 0.70
N THR A 383 -12.32 -43.93 0.87
CA THR A 383 -12.37 -44.60 2.18
C THR A 383 -11.02 -44.65 2.89
N LEU A 384 -11.07 -44.51 4.22
CA LEU A 384 -9.94 -44.82 5.10
C LEU A 384 -9.74 -46.33 5.21
N ARG A 385 -8.48 -46.76 5.25
CA ARG A 385 -8.05 -47.94 6.01
C ARG A 385 -6.85 -47.54 6.88
N VAL A 386 -6.84 -48.01 8.12
CA VAL A 386 -5.85 -47.66 9.14
C VAL A 386 -5.01 -48.90 9.45
N SER A 387 -3.69 -48.75 9.39
CA SER A 387 -2.71 -49.66 9.99
C SER A 387 -1.55 -48.85 10.57
N GLY A 388 -1.05 -49.29 11.72
CA GLY A 388 -0.08 -48.59 12.56
C GLY A 388 1.41 -48.82 12.24
N PRO A 389 2.35 -48.54 13.18
CA PRO A 389 3.50 -47.72 12.82
C PRO A 389 4.89 -48.29 13.18
N ALA A 390 5.90 -47.89 12.39
CA ALA A 390 7.32 -47.88 12.75
C ALA A 390 7.99 -46.68 12.04
N ALA A 391 8.85 -45.81 12.58
CA ALA A 391 9.82 -45.82 13.69
C ALA A 391 11.28 -45.73 13.17
N ARG A 392 11.75 -44.49 13.01
CA ARG A 392 13.13 -43.97 13.15
C ARG A 392 14.32 -44.81 12.65
N SER A 393 15.18 -44.18 11.85
CA SER A 393 16.59 -44.02 12.22
C SER A 393 17.21 -42.76 11.62
N THR A 394 18.20 -42.21 12.32
CA THR A 394 19.04 -41.07 11.90
C THR A 394 20.42 -41.22 12.51
N THR A 395 21.49 -41.17 11.71
CA THR A 395 22.86 -40.85 12.17
C THR A 395 23.73 -40.40 10.98
N PRO A 396 24.84 -39.65 11.20
CA PRO A 396 25.46 -38.83 10.17
C PRO A 396 26.79 -39.38 9.62
N MET A 397 27.33 -38.70 8.61
CA MET A 397 28.77 -38.65 8.35
C MET A 397 29.25 -37.19 8.34
N THR A 398 30.35 -36.92 9.03
CA THR A 398 31.05 -35.63 9.05
C THR A 398 32.32 -35.71 8.22
N VAL A 399 32.40 -34.95 7.13
CA VAL A 399 33.68 -34.64 6.45
C VAL A 399 33.67 -33.17 6.00
N ALA A 400 34.79 -32.50 6.26
CA ALA A 400 35.22 -31.22 5.72
C ALA A 400 36.76 -31.34 5.58
N PRO A 401 37.45 -30.68 4.63
CA PRO A 401 37.33 -29.23 4.43
C PRO A 401 37.48 -28.75 2.97
N THR A 402 37.81 -27.45 2.85
CA THR A 402 38.30 -26.68 1.68
C THR A 402 37.29 -26.28 0.58
N PRO A 403 37.41 -25.04 0.02
CA PRO A 403 36.35 -24.45 -0.80
C PRO A 403 36.61 -24.55 -2.31
N ALA A 404 35.59 -24.96 -3.07
CA ALA A 404 35.54 -24.73 -4.51
C ALA A 404 34.78 -23.43 -4.82
N ARG A 405 35.29 -22.60 -5.73
CA ARG A 405 34.51 -21.50 -6.33
C ARG A 405 33.43 -22.10 -7.24
N SER A 406 32.21 -21.58 -7.16
CA SER A 406 31.18 -21.79 -8.18
C SER A 406 30.41 -20.50 -8.43
N ASP A 407 30.52 -19.97 -9.65
CA ASP A 407 29.66 -18.89 -10.13
C ASP A 407 28.20 -19.37 -10.18
N CYS A 408 27.28 -18.58 -9.64
CA CYS A 408 25.86 -18.92 -9.64
C CYS A 408 24.97 -17.73 -10.05
N GLY A 409 24.73 -17.64 -11.36
CA GLY A 409 23.45 -17.19 -11.93
C GLY A 409 22.99 -15.77 -11.62
N THR A 410 23.50 -14.78 -12.36
CA THR A 410 22.75 -13.53 -12.58
C THR A 410 21.46 -13.84 -13.34
N VAL A 411 20.31 -13.77 -12.66
CA VAL A 411 18.98 -13.88 -13.29
C VAL A 411 18.71 -12.63 -14.13
N ARG A 412 19.14 -12.66 -15.39
CA ARG A 412 18.87 -11.60 -16.37
C ARG A 412 17.40 -11.64 -16.79
N TRP A 413 16.57 -10.77 -16.20
CA TRP A 413 15.26 -10.47 -16.74
C TRP A 413 15.38 -9.79 -18.12
N PHE A 414 14.48 -10.16 -19.04
CA PHE A 414 14.56 -9.78 -20.46
C PHE A 414 14.40 -8.28 -20.67
N SER A 415 15.45 -7.63 -21.18
CA SER A 415 15.37 -6.28 -21.76
C SER A 415 15.30 -6.36 -23.28
N ARG A 416 14.10 -6.15 -23.83
CA ARG A 416 13.76 -5.77 -25.23
C ARG A 416 12.27 -5.38 -25.20
N ALA A 417 11.87 -4.11 -25.15
CA ALA A 417 12.14 -2.96 -26.01
C ALA A 417 11.29 -2.92 -27.30
N ALA A 418 10.23 -2.09 -27.27
CA ALA A 418 9.62 -1.41 -28.42
C ALA A 418 8.70 -0.28 -27.87
N LEU A 419 8.98 0.96 -28.28
CA LEU A 419 8.18 2.19 -28.09
C LEU A 419 7.73 2.54 -26.66
#